data_AF-A0A1H2NFK9-F1
#
_entry.id   AF-A0A1H2NFK9-F1
#
_cell.length_a   1.000
_cell.length_b   1.000
_cell.length_c   1.000
_cell.angle_alpha   90.00
_cell.angle_beta   90.00
_cell.angle_gamma   90.00
#
_symmetry.space_group_name_H-M   'P 1'
#
loop_
_entity.id
_entity.type
_entity.pdbx_description
1 polymer ?
#
loop_
_entity_poly.entity_id
_entity_poly.type
_entity_poly.pdbx_seq_one_letter_code
_entity_poly.pdbx_strand_id
1 'polypeptide(L)' 'MKGKAKPITQPEWCPAREQSNELFREADRLDDKAYQLLSITPISAETAQKFHEAKNAARAKYLEARKAWNDAKTEP' A
#
# COMPACT_ATOMS: atom_id res chain seq x y z
N MET A 1 41.98 -20.20 15.35
CA MET A 1 40.66 -20.66 14.84
C MET A 1 39.82 -19.44 14.51
N LYS A 2 39.56 -19.15 13.22
CA LYS A 2 38.70 -18.01 12.83
C LYS A 2 37.24 -18.46 12.89
N GLY A 3 36.47 -17.89 13.83
CA GLY A 3 35.03 -18.09 13.90
C GLY A 3 34.38 -17.61 12.60
N LYS A 4 33.79 -18.54 11.86
CA LYS A 4 32.97 -18.22 10.68
C LYS A 4 31.72 -17.51 11.21
N ALA A 5 31.59 -16.22 10.95
CA ALA A 5 30.33 -15.51 11.12
C ALA A 5 29.28 -16.24 10.28
N LYS A 6 28.21 -16.73 10.92
CA LYS A 6 27.09 -17.35 10.21
C LYS A 6 26.52 -16.30 9.24
N PRO A 7 26.29 -16.64 7.96
CA PRO A 7 25.54 -15.74 7.10
C PRO A 7 24.19 -15.51 7.79
N ILE A 8 23.85 -14.25 8.01
CA ILE A 8 22.49 -13.86 8.37
C ILE A 8 21.66 -14.23 7.15
N THR A 9 21.13 -15.44 7.13
CA THR A 9 20.06 -15.81 6.22
C THR A 9 18.96 -14.82 6.55
N GLN A 10 18.73 -13.86 5.65
CA GLN A 10 17.58 -12.98 5.78
C GLN A 10 16.38 -13.92 5.99
N PRO A 11 15.59 -13.74 7.06
CA PRO A 11 14.42 -14.59 7.26
C PRO A 11 13.64 -14.56 5.97
N GLU A 12 13.23 -15.73 5.50
CA GLU A 12 12.45 -15.91 4.28
C GLU A 12 11.51 -14.72 4.15
N TRP A 13 11.70 -13.94 3.09
CA TRP A 13 10.85 -12.80 2.82
C TRP A 13 9.43 -13.35 2.69
N CYS A 14 8.64 -13.25 3.77
CA CYS A 14 7.33 -13.88 3.81
C CYS A 14 6.47 -13.29 2.69
N PRO A 15 5.83 -14.10 1.85
CA PRO A 15 4.94 -13.64 0.77
C PRO A 15 3.90 -12.61 1.24
N ALA A 16 3.46 -12.71 2.50
CA ALA A 16 2.53 -11.77 3.13
C ALA A 16 3.08 -10.32 3.23
N ARG A 17 4.40 -10.13 3.39
CA ARG A 17 5.04 -8.80 3.35
C ARG A 17 5.09 -8.21 1.95
N GLU A 18 5.34 -9.04 0.93
CA GLU A 18 5.32 -8.60 -0.46
C GLU A 18 3.91 -8.21 -0.89
N GLN A 19 2.90 -9.01 -0.54
CA GLN A 19 1.49 -8.70 -0.78
C GLN A 19 1.05 -7.40 -0.09
N SER A 20 1.45 -7.18 1.16
CA SER A 20 1.16 -5.92 1.87
C SER A 20 1.80 -4.71 1.17
N ASN A 21 3.06 -4.83 0.75
CA ASN A 21 3.76 -3.77 0.02
C ASN A 21 3.09 -3.45 -1.32
N GLU A 22 2.60 -4.46 -2.05
CA GLU A 22 1.87 -4.25 -3.30
C GLU A 22 0.56 -3.49 -3.08
N LEU A 23 -0.20 -3.86 -2.04
CA LEU A 23 -1.45 -3.17 -1.68
C LEU A 23 -1.21 -1.70 -1.28
N PHE A 24 -0.11 -1.40 -0.56
CA PHE A 24 0.26 0.00 -0.27
C PHE A 24 0.59 0.79 -1.55
N ARG A 25 1.37 0.21 -2.47
CA ARG A 25 1.68 0.88 -3.76
C ARG A 25 0.43 1.12 -4.60
N GLU A 26 -0.54 0.21 -4.55
CA GLU A 26 -1.82 0.40 -5.24
C GLU A 26 -2.64 1.52 -4.60
N ALA A 27 -2.66 1.59 -3.26
CA ALA A 27 -3.31 2.68 -2.53
C ALA A 27 -2.71 4.04 -2.92
N ASP A 28 -1.38 4.17 -2.93
CA ASP A 28 -0.69 5.41 -3.31
C ASP A 28 -1.03 5.81 -4.75
N ARG A 29 -1.02 4.86 -5.69
CA ARG A 29 -1.38 5.12 -7.09
C ARG A 29 -2.82 5.62 -7.25
N LEU A 30 -3.76 5.05 -6.48
CA LEU A 30 -5.16 5.49 -6.49
C LEU A 30 -5.30 6.90 -5.90
N ASP A 31 -4.52 7.21 -4.87
CA ASP A 31 -4.50 8.53 -4.23
C ASP A 31 -3.96 9.61 -5.19
N ASP A 32 -2.86 9.32 -5.88
CA ASP A 32 -2.30 10.21 -6.90
C ASP A 32 -3.30 10.48 -8.04
N LYS A 33 -4.03 9.45 -8.48
CA LYS A 33 -5.09 9.61 -9.49
C LYS A 33 -6.24 10.48 -8.99
N ALA A 34 -6.58 10.39 -7.69
CA ALA A 34 -7.58 11.27 -7.11
C ALA A 34 -7.11 12.73 -7.26
N TYR A 35 -5.89 13.05 -6.85
CA TYR A 35 -5.38 14.42 -6.96
C TYR A 35 -5.26 14.94 -8.39
N GLN A 36 -5.01 14.08 -9.38
CA GLN A 36 -5.04 14.46 -10.80
C GLN A 36 -6.42 14.95 -11.25
N LEU A 37 -7.52 14.49 -10.65
CA LEU A 37 -8.85 15.00 -10.98
C LEU A 37 -9.02 16.48 -10.58
N LEU A 38 -8.32 16.93 -9.52
CA LEU A 38 -8.37 18.30 -9.05
C LEU A 38 -7.50 19.26 -9.88
N SER A 39 -6.68 18.75 -10.80
CA SER A 39 -5.89 19.61 -11.70
C SER A 39 -6.73 20.22 -12.83
N ILE A 40 -7.99 19.80 -12.98
CA ILE A 40 -8.92 20.33 -13.98
C ILE A 40 -9.81 21.39 -13.34
N THR A 41 -9.66 22.63 -13.79
CA THR A 41 -10.45 23.78 -13.33
C THR A 41 -11.40 24.28 -14.42
N PRO A 42 -12.64 24.68 -14.09
CA PRO A 42 -13.24 24.67 -12.75
C PRO A 42 -13.61 23.24 -12.31
N ILE A 43 -13.50 22.97 -11.01
CA ILE A 43 -13.87 21.66 -10.45
C ILE A 43 -15.40 21.55 -10.46
N SER A 44 -15.92 20.66 -11.31
CA SER A 44 -17.34 20.34 -11.35
C SER A 44 -17.73 19.45 -10.17
N ALA A 45 -19.03 19.42 -9.84
CA ALA A 45 -19.57 18.47 -8.85
C ALA A 45 -19.25 17.01 -9.21
N GLU A 46 -19.27 16.68 -10.51
CA GLU A 46 -18.87 15.36 -11.03
C GLU A 46 -17.39 15.05 -10.74
N THR A 47 -16.51 16.04 -10.93
CA THR A 47 -15.07 15.88 -10.63
C THR A 47 -14.83 15.67 -9.15
N ALA A 48 -15.55 16.40 -8.29
CA ALA A 48 -15.49 16.22 -6.84
C ALA A 48 -16.01 14.83 -6.40
N GLN A 49 -17.06 14.32 -7.06
CA GLN A 49 -17.57 12.97 -6.79
C GLN A 49 -16.55 11.89 -7.18
N LYS A 50 -15.98 11.96 -8.39
CA LYS A 50 -14.94 11.02 -8.84
C LYS A 50 -13.69 11.06 -7.94
N PHE A 51 -13.32 12.25 -7.45
CA PHE A 51 -12.25 12.40 -6.46
C PHE A 51 -12.58 11.63 -5.18
N HIS A 52 -13.78 11.79 -4.64
CA HIS A 52 -14.17 11.11 -3.41
C HIS A 52 -14.21 9.60 -3.58
N GLU A 53 -14.72 9.10 -4.71
CA GLU A 53 -14.72 7.67 -5.06
C GLU A 53 -13.28 7.12 -5.13
N ALA A 54 -12.35 7.83 -5.77
CA ALA A 54 -10.95 7.42 -5.85
C ALA A 54 -10.25 7.41 -4.48
N LYS A 55 -10.50 8.41 -3.63
CA LYS A 55 -9.98 8.44 -2.25
C LYS A 55 -10.53 7.29 -1.41
N ASN A 56 -11.80 6.94 -1.58
CA ASN A 56 -12.41 5.81 -0.87
C ASN A 56 -11.79 4.48 -1.31
N ALA A 57 -11.52 4.30 -2.61
CA ALA A 57 -10.83 3.12 -3.12
C ALA A 57 -9.39 3.02 -2.59
N ALA A 58 -8.63 4.11 -2.59
CA ALA A 58 -7.28 4.17 -2.02
C ALA A 58 -7.28 3.79 -0.53
N ARG A 59 -8.23 4.36 0.23
CA ARG A 59 -8.40 4.06 1.66
C ARG A 59 -8.73 2.59 1.91
N ALA A 60 -9.58 1.97 1.09
CA ALA A 60 -9.90 0.55 1.21
C ALA A 60 -8.64 -0.33 1.03
N LYS A 61 -7.84 -0.05 -0.01
CA LYS A 61 -6.57 -0.76 -0.26
C LYS A 61 -5.56 -0.55 0.86
N TYR A 62 -5.47 0.66 1.42
CA TYR A 62 -4.61 0.93 2.58
C TYR A 62 -5.02 0.12 3.81
N LEU A 63 -6.33 -0.01 4.08
CA LEU A 63 -6.82 -0.82 5.20
C LEU A 63 -6.52 -2.31 4.99
N GLU A 64 -6.67 -2.81 3.77
CA GLU A 64 -6.31 -4.18 3.39
C GLU A 64 -4.81 -4.43 3.57
N ALA A 65 -3.96 -3.53 3.05
CA ALA A 65 -2.50 -3.57 3.20
C ALA A 65 -2.08 -3.61 4.66
N ARG A 66 -2.71 -2.78 5.49
CA ARG A 66 -2.45 -2.69 6.93
C ARG A 66 -2.87 -3.95 7.68
N LYS A 67 -3.99 -4.58 7.28
CA LYS A 67 -4.41 -5.87 7.82
C LYS A 67 -3.39 -6.96 7.47
N ALA A 68 -3.02 -7.09 6.20
CA ALA A 68 -2.02 -8.07 5.75
C ALA A 68 -0.67 -7.87 6.46
N TRP A 69 -0.24 -6.63 6.66
CA TRP A 69 0.97 -6.29 7.41
C TRP A 69 0.91 -6.74 8.87
N ASN A 70 -0.23 -6.56 9.53
CA ASN A 70 -0.42 -6.99 10.91
C ASN A 70 -0.44 -8.52 11.00
N ASP A 71 -1.17 -9.19 10.10
CA ASP A 71 -1.25 -10.65 10.05
C ASP A 71 0.15 -11.26 9.86
N ALA A 72 0.95 -10.70 8.94
CA ALA A 72 2.35 -11.09 8.69
C ALA A 72 3.31 -10.83 9.87
N LYS A 73 2.94 -9.96 10.82
CA LYS A 73 3.72 -9.71 12.05
C LYS A 73 3.38 -10.68 13.17
N THR A 74 2.24 -11.35 13.08
CA THR A 74 1.72 -12.30 14.07
C THR A 74 1.94 -13.76 13.69
N GLU A 75 2.50 -14.06 12.51
CA GLU A 75 2.97 -15.42 12.20
C GLU A 75 4.16 -15.80 13.10
N PRO A 76 4.06 -16.89 13.89
CA PRO A 76 5.11 -17.34 14.81
C PRO A 76 6.32 -17.99 14.12
#